data_AF-A0A6G0W3N6-F1
#
_entry.id   AF-A0A6G0W3N6-F1
#
_cell.length_a   1.000
_cell.length_b   1.000
_cell.length_c   1.000
_cell.angle_alpha   90.00
_cell.angle_beta   90.00
_cell.angle_gamma   90.00
#
_symmetry.space_group_name_H-M   'P 1'
#
loop_
_entity.id
_entity.type
_entity.pdbx_description
1 polymer ?
#
loop_
_entity_poly.entity_id
_entity_poly.type
_entity_poly.pdbx_seq_one_letter_code
_entity_poly.pdbx_strand_id
1 'polypeptide(L)'
;REKKLLEVEGPVGAVEDSCYRDESSYIPTKADDWPIGQPVPLPKWGSSRPPLVVSSIEEYEELTRQFENEVQLLLQEYNYDSITNFIKFYNEFKNGIYETLEYFFRKYQPPLTKNANTCVGLGLLLIGKLALLESRFPGVKNSLYLVSCEESIESHEGYISNDYPDPWVSDKEHVMVAMQIEINGRGGVILLDPGYQIGRVITVMIDQQYPHTGRFVPSSCPQKEYCYQTMVGEKYVQWSVWNGSNKPETNLVYVGASYHSPVSVTERRNLVYNFRSLLATNSKGHLLAGVYFKAALQSTFTLFCDDDEDPTIKHRIKVPSDKFISLNEIDNEVEKILNTSSKHLKMTKVQYCNILSGVAKILEDNDFLDQMCKINDDIFKLGVDENNNNEGVNNYNLSG
;
A
#
# COMPACT_ATOMS: atom_id res chain seq x y z
N ARG A 1 10.22 -13.06 -50.50
CA ARG A 1 10.18 -14.22 -49.58
C ARG A 1 10.42 -13.69 -48.18
N GLU A 2 9.29 -13.40 -47.54
CA GLU A 2 8.94 -13.04 -46.16
C GLU A 2 10.03 -12.74 -45.12
N LYS A 3 9.96 -11.51 -44.59
CA LYS A 3 10.39 -11.12 -43.25
C LYS A 3 9.47 -11.78 -42.22
N LYS A 4 10.04 -12.63 -41.36
CA LYS A 4 9.37 -13.11 -40.13
C LYS A 4 9.42 -11.98 -39.09
N LEU A 5 8.28 -11.34 -38.86
CA LEU A 5 8.01 -10.57 -37.65
C LEU A 5 8.02 -11.54 -36.48
N LEU A 6 8.83 -11.27 -35.46
CA LEU A 6 8.68 -11.85 -34.14
C LEU A 6 7.43 -11.21 -33.53
N GLU A 7 6.34 -11.97 -33.54
CA GLU A 7 5.14 -11.68 -32.77
C GLU A 7 5.54 -11.62 -31.29
N VAL A 8 5.41 -10.42 -30.71
CA VAL A 8 5.28 -10.26 -29.27
C VAL A 8 3.97 -10.94 -28.92
N GLU A 9 4.04 -12.05 -28.18
CA GLU A 9 2.85 -12.71 -27.64
C GLU A 9 2.01 -11.67 -26.90
N GLY A 10 0.84 -11.39 -27.46
CA GLY A 10 -0.19 -10.58 -26.83
C GLY A 10 -0.75 -11.24 -25.57
N PRO A 11 -1.64 -10.55 -24.85
CA PRO A 11 -2.13 -11.00 -23.55
C PRO A 11 -2.83 -12.34 -23.71
N VAL A 12 -2.27 -13.37 -23.08
CA VAL A 12 -2.89 -14.68 -22.98
C VAL A 12 -4.25 -14.51 -22.30
N GLY A 13 -5.31 -14.76 -23.06
CA GLY A 13 -6.61 -15.21 -22.59
C GLY A 13 -7.25 -14.35 -21.51
N ALA A 14 -8.14 -13.47 -21.94
CA ALA A 14 -9.34 -13.14 -21.18
C ALA A 14 -10.13 -14.44 -20.95
N VAL A 15 -9.74 -15.19 -19.92
CA VAL A 15 -10.68 -16.04 -19.19
C VAL A 15 -11.43 -15.07 -18.28
N GLU A 16 -12.75 -15.14 -18.35
CA GLU A 16 -13.72 -14.43 -17.55
C GLU A 16 -13.50 -14.67 -16.04
N ASP A 17 -12.45 -14.08 -15.45
CA ASP A 17 -12.26 -14.03 -14.01
C ASP A 17 -13.20 -12.95 -13.45
N SER A 18 -14.44 -13.35 -13.25
CA SER A 18 -15.53 -12.58 -12.62
C SER A 18 -15.31 -12.28 -11.13
N CYS A 19 -14.14 -12.58 -10.57
CA CYS A 19 -13.82 -12.40 -9.15
C CYS A 19 -13.58 -10.94 -8.74
N TYR A 20 -13.48 -10.00 -9.69
CA TYR A 20 -13.28 -8.57 -9.39
C TYR A 20 -14.55 -7.72 -9.46
N ARG A 21 -15.71 -8.29 -9.86
CA ARG A 21 -16.88 -7.48 -10.22
C ARG A 21 -18.14 -7.66 -9.38
N ASP A 22 -18.15 -8.51 -8.36
CA ASP A 22 -19.28 -8.50 -7.44
C ASP A 22 -18.88 -8.78 -5.99
N GLU A 23 -19.40 -7.94 -5.09
CA GLU A 23 -19.36 -7.99 -3.61
C GLU A 23 -18.18 -7.36 -2.82
N SER A 24 -17.26 -6.61 -3.43
CA SER A 24 -16.27 -5.78 -2.70
C SER A 24 -16.45 -4.26 -2.86
N SER A 25 -17.69 -3.77 -2.86
CA SER A 25 -18.05 -2.38 -2.47
C SER A 25 -17.34 -1.18 -3.16
N TYR A 26 -16.58 -1.38 -4.25
CA TYR A 26 -16.00 -0.27 -5.01
C TYR A 26 -17.08 0.42 -5.84
N ILE A 27 -17.27 1.72 -5.60
CA ILE A 27 -18.13 2.58 -6.41
C ILE A 27 -17.22 3.56 -7.18
N PRO A 28 -17.08 3.41 -8.51
CA PRO A 28 -16.35 4.37 -9.32
C PRO A 28 -16.90 5.79 -9.09
N THR A 29 -16.04 6.71 -8.67
CA THR A 29 -16.45 8.11 -8.49
C THR A 29 -16.50 8.75 -9.87
N LYS A 30 -17.61 9.42 -10.19
CA LYS A 30 -17.71 10.19 -11.44
C LYS A 30 -16.85 11.45 -11.30
N ALA A 31 -16.28 11.94 -12.39
CA ALA A 31 -15.48 13.17 -12.37
C ALA A 31 -16.28 14.38 -11.86
N ASP A 32 -17.61 14.34 -11.97
CA ASP A 32 -18.52 15.40 -11.51
C ASP A 32 -18.76 15.38 -9.99
N ASP A 33 -18.34 14.32 -9.30
CA ASP A 33 -18.43 14.18 -7.83
C ASP A 33 -17.19 14.77 -7.11
N TRP A 34 -16.24 15.33 -7.85
CA TRP A 34 -14.99 15.88 -7.32
C TRP A 34 -15.19 17.35 -6.91
N PRO A 35 -15.13 17.70 -5.61
CA PRO A 35 -15.40 19.07 -5.19
C PRO A 35 -14.40 20.07 -5.76
N ILE A 36 -14.87 21.31 -5.95
CA ILE A 36 -14.01 22.44 -6.32
C ILE A 36 -12.97 22.65 -5.22
N GLY A 37 -11.71 22.87 -5.61
CA GLY A 37 -10.61 23.13 -4.68
C GLY A 37 -10.02 21.87 -4.02
N GLN A 38 -10.61 20.69 -4.22
CA GLN A 38 -10.08 19.45 -3.66
C GLN A 38 -9.06 18.79 -4.62
N PRO A 39 -7.87 18.38 -4.15
CA PRO A 39 -6.85 17.75 -4.97
C PRO A 39 -7.04 16.23 -5.13
N VAL A 40 -7.99 15.62 -4.41
CA VAL A 40 -8.50 14.24 -4.59
C VAL A 40 -10.02 14.22 -4.37
N PRO A 41 -10.76 13.19 -4.86
CA PRO A 41 -12.17 13.02 -4.49
C PRO A 41 -12.34 12.88 -2.98
N LEU A 42 -13.50 13.24 -2.45
CA LEU A 42 -13.78 13.01 -1.03
C LEU A 42 -13.86 11.50 -0.73
N PRO A 43 -13.21 11.03 0.35
CA PRO A 43 -13.33 9.64 0.77
C PRO A 43 -14.77 9.32 1.17
N LYS A 44 -15.21 8.09 0.87
CA LYS A 44 -16.53 7.58 1.23
C LYS A 44 -16.41 6.32 2.06
N TRP A 45 -17.28 6.21 3.05
CA TRP A 45 -17.45 5.01 3.87
C TRP A 45 -18.87 4.47 3.73
N GLY A 46 -19.00 3.16 3.86
CA GLY A 46 -20.26 2.43 3.87
C GLY A 46 -20.85 2.31 5.27
N SER A 47 -21.50 1.18 5.51
CA SER A 47 -22.00 0.80 6.83
C SER A 47 -20.92 0.08 7.65
N SER A 48 -21.14 0.02 8.96
CA SER A 48 -20.42 -0.95 9.81
C SER A 48 -20.65 -2.37 9.28
N ARG A 49 -19.62 -3.21 9.41
CA ARG A 49 -19.75 -4.66 9.20
C ARG A 49 -20.10 -5.35 10.51
N PRO A 50 -20.84 -6.48 10.47
CA PRO A 50 -21.13 -7.25 11.67
C PRO A 50 -19.83 -7.84 12.25
N PRO A 51 -19.72 -8.01 13.58
CA PRO A 51 -18.64 -8.76 14.16
C PRO A 51 -18.78 -10.24 13.84
N LEU A 52 -17.65 -10.90 13.57
CA LEU A 52 -17.59 -12.35 13.60
C LEU A 52 -17.61 -12.81 15.06
N VAL A 53 -18.56 -13.66 15.42
CA VAL A 53 -18.68 -14.19 16.79
C VAL A 53 -17.97 -15.54 16.86
N VAL A 54 -17.01 -15.67 17.77
CA VAL A 54 -16.35 -16.93 18.11
C VAL A 54 -16.57 -17.24 19.60
N SER A 55 -16.83 -18.51 19.90
CA SER A 55 -17.29 -18.92 21.23
C SER A 55 -16.15 -19.12 22.22
N SER A 56 -14.93 -19.32 21.74
CA SER A 56 -13.77 -19.58 22.59
C SER A 56 -12.46 -19.04 22.01
N ILE A 57 -11.42 -19.05 22.85
CA ILE A 57 -10.07 -18.65 22.47
C ILE A 57 -9.49 -19.64 21.46
N GLU A 58 -9.78 -20.94 21.59
CA GLU A 58 -9.29 -21.98 20.68
C GLU A 58 -9.85 -21.80 19.27
N GLU A 59 -11.13 -21.42 19.14
CA GLU A 59 -11.75 -21.12 17.85
C GLU A 59 -11.12 -19.87 17.21
N TYR A 60 -10.87 -18.84 18.01
CA TYR A 60 -10.14 -17.64 17.59
C TYR A 60 -8.71 -17.97 17.12
N GLU A 61 -7.98 -18.81 17.85
CA GLU A 61 -6.61 -19.20 17.49
C GLU A 61 -6.57 -19.98 16.18
N GLU A 62 -7.54 -20.86 15.94
CA GLU A 62 -7.63 -21.57 14.67
C GLU A 62 -8.00 -20.63 13.51
N LEU A 63 -8.92 -19.69 13.72
CA LEU A 63 -9.28 -18.66 12.73
C LEU A 63 -8.06 -17.81 12.36
N THR A 64 -7.38 -17.25 13.36
CA THR A 64 -6.23 -16.36 13.15
C THR A 64 -5.05 -17.11 12.55
N ARG A 65 -4.85 -18.39 12.88
CA ARG A 65 -3.84 -19.23 12.22
C ARG A 65 -4.10 -19.38 10.71
N GLN A 66 -5.35 -19.53 10.28
CA GLN A 66 -5.69 -19.57 8.85
C GLN A 66 -5.48 -18.20 8.20
N PHE A 67 -5.89 -17.12 8.88
CA PHE A 67 -5.71 -15.77 8.36
C PHE A 67 -4.23 -15.42 8.19
N GLU A 68 -3.41 -15.74 9.20
CA GLU A 68 -1.96 -15.54 9.14
C GLU A 68 -1.36 -16.35 8.00
N ASN A 69 -1.76 -17.61 7.81
CA ASN A 69 -1.30 -18.42 6.68
C ASN A 69 -1.62 -17.77 5.32
N GLU A 70 -2.84 -17.26 5.13
CA GLU A 70 -3.22 -16.58 3.88
C GLU A 70 -2.44 -15.27 3.66
N VAL A 71 -2.20 -14.48 4.71
CA VAL A 71 -1.33 -13.29 4.62
C VAL A 71 0.09 -13.70 4.23
N GLN A 72 0.67 -14.68 4.90
CA GLN A 72 2.03 -15.14 4.64
C GLN A 72 2.20 -15.70 3.22
N LEU A 73 1.21 -16.44 2.72
CA LEU A 73 1.17 -16.90 1.33
C LEU A 73 1.07 -15.73 0.36
N LEU A 74 0.22 -14.74 0.64
CA LEU A 74 0.08 -13.54 -0.20
C LEU A 74 1.40 -12.76 -0.29
N LEU A 75 2.08 -12.51 0.83
CA LEU A 75 3.36 -11.79 0.88
C LEU A 75 4.46 -12.56 0.13
N GLN A 76 4.47 -13.89 0.24
CA GLN A 76 5.39 -14.70 -0.54
C GLN A 76 5.05 -14.66 -2.03
N GLU A 77 3.77 -14.72 -2.41
CA GLU A 77 3.30 -14.86 -3.78
C GLU A 77 3.53 -13.57 -4.58
N TYR A 78 3.21 -12.41 -4.00
CA TYR A 78 3.18 -11.10 -4.65
C TYR A 78 4.19 -10.12 -4.05
N ASN A 79 4.93 -9.43 -4.92
CA ASN A 79 5.76 -8.29 -4.52
C ASN A 79 4.87 -7.06 -4.28
N TYR A 80 5.21 -6.24 -3.29
CA TYR A 80 4.64 -4.88 -3.22
C TYR A 80 5.14 -4.06 -4.40
N ASP A 81 4.24 -3.42 -5.15
CA ASP A 81 4.59 -2.70 -6.38
C ASP A 81 3.77 -1.41 -6.54
N SER A 82 4.44 -0.28 -6.29
CA SER A 82 3.91 1.07 -6.60
C SER A 82 4.50 1.66 -7.90
N ILE A 83 5.41 0.95 -8.55
CA ILE A 83 6.13 1.41 -9.75
C ILE A 83 5.31 1.11 -11.01
N THR A 84 4.70 -0.06 -11.12
CA THR A 84 3.98 -0.48 -12.32
C THR A 84 2.83 0.47 -12.67
N ASN A 85 2.02 0.85 -11.68
CA ASN A 85 0.92 1.80 -11.89
C ASN A 85 1.44 3.22 -12.18
N PHE A 86 2.58 3.62 -11.60
CA PHE A 86 3.24 4.89 -11.91
C PHE A 86 3.71 4.97 -13.37
N ILE A 87 4.38 3.92 -13.88
CA ILE A 87 4.80 3.83 -15.29
C ILE A 87 3.58 3.90 -16.21
N LYS A 88 2.53 3.15 -15.89
CA LYS A 88 1.29 3.12 -16.68
C LYS A 88 0.62 4.49 -16.72
N PHE A 89 0.47 5.14 -15.58
CA PHE A 89 -0.10 6.48 -15.47
C PHE A 89 0.65 7.50 -16.32
N TYR A 90 1.99 7.52 -16.23
CA TYR A 90 2.83 8.37 -17.07
C TYR A 90 2.62 8.09 -18.56
N ASN A 91 2.70 6.82 -18.98
CA ASN A 91 2.57 6.47 -20.40
C ASN A 91 1.19 6.85 -20.97
N GLU A 92 0.11 6.67 -20.20
CA GLU A 92 -1.23 7.07 -20.62
C GLU A 92 -1.40 8.60 -20.65
N PHE A 93 -0.75 9.34 -19.75
CA PHE A 93 -0.70 10.80 -19.80
C PHE A 93 -0.01 11.27 -21.09
N LYS A 94 1.21 10.78 -21.36
CA LYS A 94 2.03 11.22 -22.51
C LYS A 94 1.42 10.81 -23.86
N ASN A 95 0.71 9.69 -23.92
CA ASN A 95 0.01 9.25 -25.13
C ASN A 95 -1.38 9.86 -25.29
N GLY A 96 -1.91 10.50 -24.25
CA GLY A 96 -3.22 11.12 -24.23
C GLY A 96 -3.26 12.47 -24.95
N ILE A 97 -4.45 13.07 -24.98
CA ILE A 97 -4.71 14.40 -25.55
C ILE A 97 -4.75 15.50 -24.47
N TYR A 98 -4.33 15.19 -23.25
CA TYR A 98 -4.51 16.06 -22.09
C TYR A 98 -3.40 17.11 -22.04
N GLU A 99 -3.77 18.39 -21.88
CA GLU A 99 -2.81 19.50 -21.83
C GLU A 99 -2.05 19.57 -20.50
N THR A 100 -2.67 19.14 -19.40
CA THR A 100 -2.08 19.19 -18.05
C THR A 100 -2.25 17.87 -17.32
N LEU A 101 -1.27 17.54 -16.49
CA LEU A 101 -1.32 16.36 -15.64
C LEU A 101 -2.45 16.45 -14.64
N GLU A 102 -2.77 17.64 -14.10
CA GLU A 102 -3.88 17.82 -13.17
C GLU A 102 -5.22 17.42 -13.81
N TYR A 103 -5.49 17.87 -15.03
CA TYR A 103 -6.73 17.52 -15.72
C TYR A 103 -6.78 16.03 -16.07
N PHE A 104 -5.66 15.45 -16.52
CA PHE A 104 -5.56 14.01 -16.73
C PHE A 104 -5.80 13.23 -15.44
N PHE A 105 -5.12 13.60 -14.36
CA PHE A 105 -5.23 12.99 -13.03
C PHE A 105 -6.68 13.00 -12.54
N ARG A 106 -7.43 14.08 -12.77
CA ARG A 106 -8.85 14.15 -12.40
C ARG A 106 -9.74 13.17 -13.18
N LYS A 107 -9.41 12.91 -14.44
CA LYS A 107 -10.19 12.02 -15.33
C LYS A 107 -9.71 10.58 -15.30
N TYR A 108 -8.46 10.34 -14.90
CA TYR A 108 -7.85 9.03 -14.86
C TYR A 108 -8.60 8.09 -13.93
N GLN A 109 -8.76 6.83 -14.29
CA GLN A 109 -9.29 5.79 -13.41
C GLN A 109 -8.15 4.83 -13.07
N PRO A 110 -7.62 4.84 -11.83
CA PRO A 110 -6.54 3.95 -11.44
C PRO A 110 -6.95 2.49 -11.68
N PRO A 111 -6.18 1.73 -12.46
CA PRO A 111 -6.52 0.35 -12.76
C PRO A 111 -6.05 -0.57 -11.64
N LEU A 112 -6.96 -1.40 -11.14
CA LEU A 112 -6.59 -2.58 -10.36
C LEU A 112 -6.19 -3.69 -11.33
N THR A 113 -4.93 -3.68 -11.77
CA THR A 113 -4.39 -4.74 -12.64
C THR A 113 -3.92 -5.93 -11.81
N LYS A 114 -3.71 -7.11 -12.43
CA LYS A 114 -3.15 -8.30 -11.76
C LYS A 114 -1.77 -8.05 -11.10
N ASN A 115 -1.09 -6.94 -11.43
CA ASN A 115 0.20 -6.54 -10.88
C ASN A 115 0.13 -5.23 -10.07
N ALA A 116 -1.06 -4.68 -9.83
CA ALA A 116 -1.25 -3.49 -9.00
C ALA A 116 -1.21 -3.89 -7.52
N ASN A 117 -0.07 -4.39 -7.06
CA ASN A 117 0.12 -4.95 -5.71
C ASN A 117 0.48 -3.84 -4.70
N THR A 118 -0.31 -2.77 -4.70
CA THR A 118 -0.27 -1.73 -3.67
C THR A 118 -1.02 -2.20 -2.41
N CYS A 119 -1.10 -1.36 -1.38
CA CYS A 119 -1.94 -1.65 -0.20
C CYS A 119 -3.40 -1.95 -0.57
N VAL A 120 -3.96 -1.24 -1.56
CA VAL A 120 -5.33 -1.47 -2.05
C VAL A 120 -5.46 -2.80 -2.76
N GLY A 121 -4.59 -3.08 -3.74
CA GLY A 121 -4.66 -4.32 -4.51
C GLY A 121 -4.43 -5.56 -3.64
N LEU A 122 -3.41 -5.53 -2.79
CA LEU A 122 -3.13 -6.63 -1.85
C LEU A 122 -4.25 -6.81 -0.83
N GLY A 123 -4.83 -5.72 -0.31
CA GLY A 123 -5.96 -5.80 0.61
C GLY A 123 -7.19 -6.44 -0.02
N LEU A 124 -7.53 -6.09 -1.26
CA LEU A 124 -8.65 -6.68 -2.00
C LEU A 124 -8.41 -8.17 -2.31
N LEU A 125 -7.20 -8.53 -2.74
CA LEU A 125 -6.81 -9.92 -2.96
C LEU A 125 -6.92 -10.75 -1.68
N LEU A 126 -6.45 -10.20 -0.56
CA LEU A 126 -6.52 -10.86 0.75
C LEU A 126 -7.96 -11.11 1.18
N ILE A 127 -8.85 -10.10 1.06
CA ILE A 127 -10.28 -10.27 1.35
C ILE A 127 -10.87 -11.40 0.51
N GLY A 128 -10.54 -11.46 -0.79
CA GLY A 128 -10.98 -12.54 -1.69
C GLY A 128 -10.53 -13.93 -1.22
N LYS A 129 -9.25 -14.09 -0.84
CA LYS A 129 -8.71 -15.35 -0.31
C LYS A 129 -9.37 -15.74 1.02
N LEU A 130 -9.50 -14.81 1.96
CA LEU A 130 -10.10 -15.06 3.27
C LEU A 130 -11.59 -15.38 3.19
N ALA A 131 -12.33 -14.79 2.25
CA ALA A 131 -13.74 -15.09 2.03
C ALA A 131 -14.00 -16.56 1.63
N LEU A 132 -13.01 -17.25 1.07
CA LEU A 132 -13.10 -18.70 0.77
C LEU A 132 -13.18 -19.56 2.04
N LEU A 133 -12.79 -19.01 3.19
CA LEU A 133 -12.86 -19.68 4.48
C LEU A 133 -14.28 -19.68 5.09
N GLU A 134 -15.28 -19.08 4.43
CA GLU A 134 -16.68 -19.01 4.90
C GLU A 134 -17.26 -20.38 5.27
N SER A 135 -16.92 -21.44 4.53
CA SER A 135 -17.38 -22.80 4.83
C SER A 135 -16.86 -23.34 6.16
N ARG A 136 -15.72 -22.83 6.63
CA ARG A 136 -15.06 -23.22 7.87
C ARG A 136 -15.36 -22.26 9.01
N PHE A 137 -15.50 -20.97 8.71
CA PHE A 137 -15.80 -19.91 9.66
C PHE A 137 -16.98 -19.08 9.10
N PRO A 138 -18.23 -19.55 9.33
CA PRO A 138 -19.42 -18.87 8.82
C PRO A 138 -19.51 -17.42 9.27
N GLY A 139 -19.80 -16.51 8.34
CA GLY A 139 -19.88 -15.08 8.57
C GLY A 139 -18.60 -14.30 8.26
N VAL A 140 -17.46 -14.96 8.03
CA VAL A 140 -16.18 -14.29 7.69
C VAL A 140 -16.33 -13.40 6.47
N LYS A 141 -16.96 -13.89 5.40
CA LYS A 141 -17.13 -13.12 4.15
C LYS A 141 -17.85 -11.78 4.39
N ASN A 142 -18.85 -11.78 5.25
CA ASN A 142 -19.66 -10.59 5.53
C ASN A 142 -19.00 -9.62 6.53
N SER A 143 -18.03 -10.11 7.30
CA SER A 143 -17.37 -9.39 8.39
C SER A 143 -16.06 -8.72 7.96
N LEU A 144 -15.49 -9.12 6.81
CA LEU A 144 -14.26 -8.56 6.24
C LEU A 144 -14.53 -7.27 5.44
N TYR A 145 -13.63 -6.29 5.60
CA TYR A 145 -13.68 -5.02 4.87
C TYR A 145 -12.33 -4.31 4.83
N LEU A 146 -12.17 -3.37 3.91
CA LEU A 146 -11.05 -2.42 3.95
C LEU A 146 -11.36 -1.27 4.90
N VAL A 147 -10.33 -0.84 5.63
CA VAL A 147 -10.35 0.34 6.49
C VAL A 147 -9.36 1.38 5.98
N SER A 148 -9.73 2.65 6.12
CA SER A 148 -8.87 3.77 5.78
C SER A 148 -7.94 4.10 6.95
N CYS A 149 -6.67 4.39 6.64
CA CYS A 149 -5.66 4.76 7.62
C CYS A 149 -5.19 6.19 7.38
N GLU A 150 -4.94 6.91 8.46
CA GLU A 150 -4.22 8.19 8.45
C GLU A 150 -2.89 8.01 9.17
N GLU A 151 -1.86 8.66 8.64
CA GLU A 151 -0.53 8.59 9.19
C GLU A 151 -0.06 9.95 9.67
N SER A 152 0.79 9.93 10.70
CA SER A 152 1.42 11.13 11.27
C SER A 152 0.43 12.21 11.70
N ILE A 153 -0.70 11.82 12.30
CA ILE A 153 -1.70 12.77 12.80
C ILE A 153 -1.11 13.62 13.94
N GLU A 154 -1.21 14.94 13.80
CA GLU A 154 -0.72 15.88 14.82
C GLU A 154 -1.65 15.94 16.04
N SER A 155 -2.96 15.88 15.81
CA SER A 155 -4.00 15.94 16.84
C SER A 155 -5.19 15.05 16.50
N HIS A 156 -5.65 14.26 17.47
CA HIS A 156 -6.87 13.46 17.36
C HIS A 156 -8.11 14.35 17.21
N GLU A 157 -8.19 15.43 17.99
CA GLU A 157 -9.36 16.34 18.06
C GLU A 157 -9.58 17.10 16.74
N GLY A 158 -8.49 17.41 16.02
CA GLY A 158 -8.57 18.08 14.72
C GLY A 158 -8.98 17.15 13.56
N TYR A 159 -8.76 15.84 13.73
CA TYR A 159 -9.00 14.86 12.68
C TYR A 159 -10.36 14.16 12.79
N ILE A 160 -10.87 14.00 14.01
CA ILE A 160 -12.12 13.28 14.30
C ILE A 160 -13.27 14.30 14.36
N SER A 161 -14.09 14.33 13.31
CA SER A 161 -15.29 15.18 13.24
C SER A 161 -16.54 14.31 13.36
N ASN A 162 -17.29 14.46 14.45
CA ASN A 162 -18.57 13.77 14.66
C ASN A 162 -18.50 12.22 14.55
N ASP A 163 -17.51 11.58 15.15
CA ASP A 163 -17.26 10.11 15.11
C ASP A 163 -16.88 9.53 13.74
N TYR A 164 -16.61 10.37 12.74
CA TYR A 164 -16.14 9.98 11.41
C TYR A 164 -14.86 10.73 11.04
N PRO A 165 -14.01 10.17 10.14
CA PRO A 165 -12.88 10.91 9.62
C PRO A 165 -13.42 12.09 8.82
N ASP A 166 -12.91 13.29 9.06
CA ASP A 166 -13.32 14.44 8.26
C ASP A 166 -12.88 14.25 6.80
N PRO A 167 -13.81 14.18 5.84
CA PRO A 167 -13.46 13.92 4.44
C PRO A 167 -12.71 15.08 3.78
N TRP A 168 -12.71 16.29 4.35
CA TRP A 168 -12.12 17.50 3.73
C TRP A 168 -10.64 17.69 4.03
N VAL A 169 -10.14 17.12 5.12
CA VAL A 169 -8.74 17.26 5.60
C VAL A 169 -7.98 15.93 5.57
N SER A 170 -8.53 14.97 4.83
CA SER A 170 -8.12 13.59 4.87
C SER A 170 -7.48 13.19 3.55
N ASP A 171 -6.22 12.77 3.58
CA ASP A 171 -5.51 12.42 2.36
C ASP A 171 -5.43 10.89 2.08
N LYS A 172 -5.76 10.07 3.08
CA LYS A 172 -5.93 8.60 3.05
C LYS A 172 -4.82 7.88 2.28
N GLU A 173 -3.59 8.00 2.77
CA GLU A 173 -2.40 7.41 2.14
C GLU A 173 -2.37 5.87 2.16
N HIS A 174 -3.07 5.24 3.11
CA HIS A 174 -2.97 3.79 3.33
C HIS A 174 -4.31 3.11 3.64
N VAL A 175 -4.38 1.82 3.35
CA VAL A 175 -5.52 0.94 3.68
C VAL A 175 -5.03 -0.39 4.21
N MET A 176 -5.81 -1.01 5.08
CA MET A 176 -5.60 -2.37 5.54
C MET A 176 -6.90 -3.15 5.61
N VAL A 177 -6.82 -4.47 5.77
CA VAL A 177 -8.00 -5.33 5.94
C VAL A 177 -8.36 -5.38 7.42
N ALA A 178 -9.65 -5.26 7.72
CA ALA A 178 -10.18 -5.37 9.07
C ALA A 178 -11.36 -6.36 9.15
N MET A 179 -11.56 -6.88 10.35
CA MET A 179 -12.75 -7.64 10.72
C MET A 179 -13.07 -7.37 12.19
N GLN A 180 -14.29 -6.90 12.48
CA GLN A 180 -14.76 -6.83 13.87
C GLN A 180 -14.92 -8.26 14.40
N ILE A 181 -14.55 -8.50 15.66
CA ILE A 181 -14.64 -9.82 16.28
C ILE A 181 -15.22 -9.73 17.68
N GLU A 182 -15.99 -10.74 18.07
CA GLU A 182 -16.43 -10.95 19.44
C GLU A 182 -15.97 -12.32 19.91
N ILE A 183 -15.19 -12.36 20.99
CA ILE A 183 -14.62 -13.59 21.56
C ILE A 183 -15.22 -13.80 22.94
N ASN A 184 -16.15 -14.75 23.06
CA ASN A 184 -16.84 -15.03 24.32
C ASN A 184 -17.40 -13.75 25.00
N GLY A 185 -18.11 -12.93 24.22
CA GLY A 185 -18.71 -11.66 24.66
C GLY A 185 -17.74 -10.48 24.76
N ARG A 186 -16.45 -10.65 24.44
CA ARG A 186 -15.43 -9.58 24.45
C ARG A 186 -15.21 -9.06 23.04
N GLY A 187 -15.47 -7.78 22.81
CA GLY A 187 -15.27 -7.13 21.52
C GLY A 187 -13.81 -6.79 21.21
N GLY A 188 -13.48 -6.84 19.92
CA GLY A 188 -12.19 -6.43 19.38
C GLY A 188 -12.22 -6.29 17.87
N VAL A 189 -11.06 -6.03 17.28
CA VAL A 189 -10.87 -5.99 15.83
C VAL A 189 -9.61 -6.74 15.44
N ILE A 190 -9.70 -7.49 14.35
CA ILE A 190 -8.57 -8.10 13.65
C ILE A 190 -8.14 -7.16 12.52
N LEU A 191 -6.85 -6.88 12.42
CA LEU A 191 -6.22 -6.06 11.38
C LEU A 191 -5.16 -6.88 10.65
N LEU A 192 -5.14 -6.79 9.32
CA LEU A 192 -4.16 -7.42 8.44
C LEU A 192 -3.64 -6.38 7.46
N ASP A 193 -2.33 -6.16 7.47
CA ASP A 193 -1.70 -5.10 6.68
C ASP A 193 -0.68 -5.67 5.68
N PRO A 194 -1.15 -6.21 4.54
CA PRO A 194 -0.26 -6.66 3.50
C PRO A 194 0.45 -5.49 2.79
N GLY A 195 -0.07 -4.26 2.85
CA GLY A 195 0.56 -3.09 2.24
C GLY A 195 1.89 -2.73 2.91
N TYR A 196 1.97 -2.84 4.24
CA TYR A 196 3.23 -2.74 5.00
C TYR A 196 3.95 -4.06 5.24
N GLN A 197 3.56 -5.09 4.48
CA GLN A 197 4.21 -6.39 4.50
C GLN A 197 4.21 -7.00 5.91
N ILE A 198 3.13 -6.81 6.68
CA ILE A 198 3.02 -7.39 8.02
C ILE A 198 2.54 -8.84 7.86
N GLY A 199 3.45 -9.79 8.00
CA GLY A 199 3.19 -11.23 7.85
C GLY A 199 2.49 -11.91 9.04
N ARG A 200 1.71 -11.16 9.81
CA ARG A 200 1.04 -11.65 11.03
C ARG A 200 -0.34 -11.03 11.22
N VAL A 201 -1.18 -11.72 12.00
CA VAL A 201 -2.45 -11.15 12.47
C VAL A 201 -2.22 -10.17 13.62
N ILE A 202 -2.85 -9.00 13.55
CA ILE A 202 -2.90 -8.02 14.64
C ILE A 202 -4.31 -8.05 15.22
N THR A 203 -4.42 -8.30 16.52
CA THR A 203 -5.70 -8.33 17.25
C THR A 203 -5.70 -7.24 18.31
N VAL A 204 -6.73 -6.41 18.26
CA VAL A 204 -6.91 -5.28 19.16
C VAL A 204 -8.19 -5.50 19.95
N MET A 205 -8.05 -6.09 21.14
CA MET A 205 -9.18 -6.26 22.07
C MET A 205 -9.49 -4.94 22.79
N ILE A 206 -10.79 -4.66 23.00
CA ILE A 206 -11.25 -3.46 23.71
C ILE A 206 -10.72 -3.41 25.15
N ASP A 207 -10.65 -4.56 25.82
CA ASP A 207 -10.15 -4.69 27.19
C ASP A 207 -8.62 -4.80 27.29
N GLN A 208 -7.93 -4.79 26.15
CA GLN A 208 -6.48 -4.95 26.03
C GLN A 208 -5.92 -6.24 26.66
N GLN A 209 -6.78 -7.23 26.94
CA GLN A 209 -6.36 -8.54 27.45
C GLN A 209 -6.14 -9.51 26.28
N TYR A 210 -5.42 -10.61 26.54
CA TYR A 210 -5.26 -11.69 25.56
C TYR A 210 -6.62 -12.05 24.92
N PRO A 211 -6.72 -12.12 23.58
CA PRO A 211 -5.63 -12.22 22.60
C PRO A 211 -5.14 -10.90 21.98
N HIS A 212 -5.20 -9.78 22.70
CA HIS A 212 -4.59 -8.51 22.26
C HIS A 212 -3.09 -8.66 21.91
N THR A 213 -2.67 -8.19 20.74
CA THR A 213 -1.30 -8.40 20.23
C THR A 213 -0.23 -7.60 20.98
N GLY A 214 -0.54 -6.38 21.45
CA GLY A 214 0.42 -5.51 22.10
C GLY A 214 1.50 -4.97 21.15
N ARG A 215 2.66 -4.62 21.71
CA ARG A 215 3.79 -4.03 20.97
C ARG A 215 4.60 -5.12 20.26
N PHE A 216 4.97 -4.88 19.00
CA PHE A 216 5.79 -5.82 18.21
C PHE A 216 6.69 -5.10 17.20
N VAL A 217 7.78 -5.77 16.81
CA VAL A 217 8.68 -5.31 15.74
C VAL A 217 8.19 -5.90 14.40
N PRO A 218 7.87 -5.09 13.38
CA PRO A 218 7.54 -5.62 12.06
C PRO A 218 8.81 -6.14 11.38
N SER A 219 8.74 -7.32 10.77
CA SER A 219 9.90 -7.93 10.09
C SER A 219 10.44 -7.08 8.94
N SER A 220 9.58 -6.28 8.31
CA SER A 220 9.93 -5.37 7.21
C SER A 220 10.80 -4.20 7.65
N CYS A 221 10.76 -3.82 8.93
CA CYS A 221 11.54 -2.72 9.48
C CYS A 221 11.95 -3.00 10.93
N PRO A 222 13.06 -3.74 11.16
CA PRO A 222 13.50 -4.15 12.50
C PRO A 222 13.86 -3.01 13.46
N GLN A 223 13.96 -1.78 12.96
CA GLN A 223 14.23 -0.57 13.74
C GLN A 223 12.95 0.07 14.32
N LYS A 224 11.79 -0.36 13.83
CA LYS A 224 10.50 0.18 14.26
C LYS A 224 9.81 -0.77 15.24
N GLU A 225 8.99 -0.21 16.12
CA GLU A 225 8.07 -0.96 16.96
C GLU A 225 6.67 -0.41 16.77
N TYR A 226 5.70 -1.30 16.56
CA TYR A 226 4.29 -0.97 16.32
C TYR A 226 3.46 -1.37 17.52
N CYS A 227 2.46 -0.57 17.88
CA CYS A 227 1.45 -0.91 18.87
C CYS A 227 0.09 -0.42 18.40
N TYR A 228 -0.94 -1.27 18.53
CA TYR A 228 -2.30 -0.96 18.12
C TYR A 228 -3.21 -1.02 19.35
N GLN A 229 -3.97 0.03 19.61
CA GLN A 229 -4.84 0.14 20.78
C GLN A 229 -6.20 0.73 20.39
N THR A 230 -7.27 0.22 20.99
CA THR A 230 -8.59 0.82 20.84
C THR A 230 -8.61 2.19 21.51
N MET A 231 -9.25 3.16 20.86
CA MET A 231 -9.59 4.42 21.48
C MET A 231 -10.96 4.27 22.17
N VAL A 232 -11.00 4.54 23.47
CA VAL A 232 -12.18 4.26 24.30
C VAL A 232 -13.36 5.10 23.82
N GLY A 233 -14.48 4.43 23.49
CA GLY A 233 -15.70 5.09 23.03
C GLY A 233 -15.69 5.46 21.54
N GLU A 234 -14.65 5.07 20.80
CA GLU A 234 -14.42 5.55 19.45
C GLU A 234 -14.37 4.42 18.41
N LYS A 235 -14.68 4.78 17.16
CA LYS A 235 -14.65 3.91 15.99
C LYS A 235 -13.24 3.77 15.40
N TYR A 236 -12.22 3.92 16.23
CA TYR A 236 -10.82 4.04 15.82
C TYR A 236 -9.91 3.10 16.59
N VAL A 237 -8.88 2.65 15.90
CA VAL A 237 -7.68 2.06 16.49
C VAL A 237 -6.54 3.04 16.30
N GLN A 238 -5.91 3.41 17.42
CA GLN A 238 -4.64 4.14 17.39
C GLN A 238 -3.53 3.16 17.05
N TRP A 239 -2.74 3.50 16.04
CA TRP A 239 -1.52 2.80 15.66
C TRP A 239 -0.32 3.69 15.96
N SER A 240 0.51 3.27 16.91
CA SER A 240 1.70 4.01 17.34
C SER A 240 2.96 3.36 16.78
N VAL A 241 3.87 4.18 16.24
CA VAL A 241 5.14 3.76 15.64
C VAL A 241 6.31 4.42 16.36
N TRP A 242 7.19 3.63 16.96
CA TRP A 242 8.46 4.10 17.51
C TRP A 242 9.56 3.80 16.50
N ASN A 243 10.36 4.80 16.16
CA ASN A 243 11.50 4.66 15.24
C ASN A 243 12.79 5.14 15.92
N GLY A 244 13.21 4.43 16.97
CA GLY A 244 14.36 4.80 17.81
C GLY A 244 14.16 6.03 18.71
N SER A 245 13.03 6.72 18.63
CA SER A 245 12.64 7.84 19.49
C SER A 245 11.72 7.38 20.64
N ASN A 246 11.68 8.15 21.74
CA ASN A 246 10.76 7.87 22.86
C ASN A 246 9.32 8.33 22.58
N LYS A 247 9.14 9.28 21.65
CA LYS A 247 7.82 9.79 21.25
C LYS A 247 7.39 9.07 19.96
N PRO A 248 6.31 8.29 19.97
CA PRO A 248 5.83 7.62 18.77
C PRO A 248 5.22 8.60 17.78
N GLU A 249 5.33 8.28 16.50
CA GLU A 249 4.41 8.76 15.48
C GLU A 249 3.03 8.13 15.75
N THR A 250 1.97 8.92 15.61
CA THR A 250 0.60 8.47 15.90
C THR A 250 -0.18 8.43 14.60
N ASN A 251 -0.81 7.29 14.35
CA ASN A 251 -1.60 6.99 13.17
C ASN A 251 -2.98 6.53 13.63
N LEU A 252 -4.00 6.67 12.78
CA LEU A 252 -5.36 6.26 13.07
C LEU A 252 -5.91 5.32 12.01
N VAL A 253 -6.57 4.25 12.46
CA VAL A 253 -7.31 3.32 11.61
C VAL A 253 -8.79 3.47 11.93
N TYR A 254 -9.57 3.92 10.95
CA TYR A 254 -11.02 4.04 11.12
C TYR A 254 -11.70 2.69 10.85
N VAL A 255 -12.17 2.04 11.91
CA VAL A 255 -12.77 0.69 11.89
C VAL A 255 -14.29 0.71 12.00
N GLY A 256 -14.92 1.89 12.08
CA GLY A 256 -16.36 2.04 12.24
C GLY A 256 -17.21 1.72 11.03
N ALA A 257 -16.63 1.72 9.83
CA ALA A 257 -17.33 1.41 8.59
C ALA A 257 -16.38 0.99 7.47
N SER A 258 -16.91 0.25 6.48
CA SER A 258 -16.13 -0.16 5.31
C SER A 258 -15.73 1.02 4.45
N TYR A 259 -14.46 1.10 4.08
CA TYR A 259 -13.95 2.15 3.19
C TYR A 259 -14.28 1.83 1.73
N HIS A 260 -15.05 2.70 1.08
CA HIS A 260 -15.61 2.48 -0.27
C HIS A 260 -14.89 3.29 -1.37
N SER A 261 -13.89 4.08 -1.01
CA SER A 261 -13.09 4.87 -1.95
C SER A 261 -11.60 4.48 -2.02
N PRO A 262 -11.20 3.20 -1.81
CA PRO A 262 -9.78 2.85 -1.79
C PRO A 262 -9.10 3.08 -3.15
N VAL A 263 -9.79 2.85 -4.27
CA VAL A 263 -9.22 3.09 -5.61
C VAL A 263 -9.26 4.57 -5.98
N SER A 264 -10.38 5.25 -5.74
CA SER A 264 -10.58 6.61 -6.20
C SER A 264 -9.81 7.65 -5.40
N VAL A 265 -9.43 7.34 -4.16
CA VAL A 265 -8.67 8.21 -3.27
C VAL A 265 -7.29 7.62 -2.99
N THR A 266 -7.18 6.46 -2.35
CA THR A 266 -5.87 5.93 -1.90
C THR A 266 -4.98 5.49 -3.06
N GLU A 267 -5.49 4.65 -3.97
CA GLU A 267 -4.72 4.23 -5.17
C GLU A 267 -4.43 5.43 -6.07
N ARG A 268 -5.36 6.38 -6.15
CA ARG A 268 -5.15 7.63 -6.89
C ARG A 268 -4.05 8.50 -6.27
N ARG A 269 -4.05 8.74 -4.95
CA ARG A 269 -2.97 9.46 -4.25
C ARG A 269 -1.64 8.76 -4.50
N ASN A 270 -1.63 7.43 -4.49
CA ASN A 270 -0.43 6.67 -4.80
C ASN A 270 0.17 7.06 -6.15
N LEU A 271 -0.61 7.34 -7.21
CA LEU A 271 -0.09 7.73 -8.54
C LEU A 271 0.78 8.99 -8.56
N VAL A 272 0.60 9.90 -7.61
CA VAL A 272 1.34 11.16 -7.50
C VAL A 272 2.23 11.24 -6.25
N TYR A 273 2.10 10.30 -5.32
CA TYR A 273 2.99 10.20 -4.16
C TYR A 273 4.46 10.13 -4.59
N ASN A 274 5.34 10.95 -4.07
CA ASN A 274 6.69 11.02 -4.64
C ASN A 274 7.61 9.86 -4.20
N PHE A 275 7.25 9.03 -3.23
CA PHE A 275 8.03 7.84 -2.87
C PHE A 275 7.49 6.58 -3.56
N ARG A 276 8.41 5.76 -4.05
CA ARG A 276 8.10 4.58 -4.88
C ARG A 276 8.95 3.40 -4.48
N SER A 277 8.37 2.22 -4.56
CA SER A 277 9.05 0.97 -4.27
C SER A 277 8.48 -0.23 -5.03
N LEU A 278 9.37 -1.18 -5.28
CA LEU A 278 9.08 -2.54 -5.72
C LEU A 278 9.85 -3.49 -4.79
N LEU A 279 9.14 -4.25 -3.96
CA LEU A 279 9.71 -4.97 -2.82
C LEU A 279 9.29 -6.44 -2.84
N ALA A 280 10.28 -7.33 -2.71
CA ALA A 280 10.08 -8.75 -2.44
C ALA A 280 10.25 -9.03 -0.94
N THR A 281 9.40 -9.88 -0.38
CA THR A 281 9.46 -10.30 1.02
C THR A 281 9.39 -11.81 1.19
N ASN A 282 9.76 -12.30 2.37
CA ASN A 282 9.43 -13.66 2.78
C ASN A 282 8.06 -13.71 3.47
N SER A 283 7.63 -14.90 3.91
CA SER A 283 6.33 -15.05 4.59
C SER A 283 6.17 -14.16 5.81
N LYS A 284 7.23 -13.91 6.56
CA LYS A 284 7.16 -13.09 7.77
C LYS A 284 7.13 -11.60 7.47
N GLY A 285 7.25 -11.20 6.20
CA GLY A 285 7.34 -9.80 5.79
C GLY A 285 8.75 -9.22 5.80
N HIS A 286 9.78 -10.03 6.02
CA HIS A 286 11.17 -9.55 5.97
C HIS A 286 11.56 -9.26 4.51
N LEU A 287 12.13 -8.07 4.27
CA LEU A 287 12.52 -7.62 2.94
C LEU A 287 13.69 -8.46 2.41
N LEU A 288 13.48 -9.11 1.27
CA LEU A 288 14.50 -9.94 0.61
C LEU A 288 15.26 -9.17 -0.46
N ALA A 289 14.57 -8.36 -1.25
CA ALA A 289 15.18 -7.54 -2.29
C ALA A 289 14.22 -6.46 -2.78
N GLY A 290 14.75 -5.48 -3.49
CA GLY A 290 13.91 -4.50 -4.16
C GLY A 290 14.64 -3.25 -4.60
N VAL A 291 13.82 -2.30 -5.02
CA VAL A 291 14.22 -0.93 -5.31
C VAL A 291 13.26 0.02 -4.61
N TYR A 292 13.78 1.11 -4.10
CA TYR A 292 12.97 2.27 -3.75
C TYR A 292 13.68 3.57 -4.13
N PHE A 293 12.89 4.62 -4.36
CA PHE A 293 13.37 5.94 -4.75
C PHE A 293 12.32 7.01 -4.46
N LYS A 294 12.78 8.26 -4.37
CA LYS A 294 11.92 9.44 -4.42
C LYS A 294 11.89 9.92 -5.87
N ALA A 295 10.72 9.97 -6.49
CA ALA A 295 10.47 10.54 -7.80
C ALA A 295 10.60 12.08 -7.75
N ALA A 296 11.81 12.55 -8.00
CA ALA A 296 12.18 13.96 -8.04
C ALA A 296 13.32 14.18 -9.05
N LEU A 297 13.68 15.42 -9.33
CA LEU A 297 14.86 15.73 -10.13
C LEU A 297 16.11 15.10 -9.50
N GLN A 298 17.01 14.56 -10.34
CA GLN A 298 18.26 13.93 -9.90
C GLN A 298 18.05 12.75 -8.93
N SER A 299 17.01 11.97 -9.20
CA SER A 299 16.66 10.78 -8.42
C SER A 299 17.79 9.75 -8.35
N THR A 300 17.81 9.02 -7.25
CA THR A 300 18.72 7.88 -7.03
C THR A 300 17.91 6.66 -6.66
N PHE A 301 18.18 5.55 -7.32
CA PHE A 301 17.64 4.24 -6.95
C PHE A 301 18.45 3.67 -5.80
N THR A 302 17.77 3.28 -4.73
CA THR A 302 18.37 2.41 -3.72
C THR A 302 17.99 0.98 -4.05
N LEU A 303 18.96 0.21 -4.54
CA LEU A 303 18.83 -1.20 -4.82
C LEU A 303 19.34 -1.99 -3.63
N PHE A 304 18.63 -3.04 -3.25
CA PHE A 304 19.05 -3.90 -2.16
C PHE A 304 18.64 -5.35 -2.39
N CYS A 305 19.41 -6.28 -1.79
CA CYS A 305 19.05 -7.69 -1.71
C CYS A 305 19.77 -8.38 -0.55
N ASP A 306 19.16 -9.44 -0.04
CA ASP A 306 19.82 -10.44 0.80
C ASP A 306 20.83 -11.21 -0.04
N ASP A 307 21.91 -11.70 0.57
CA ASP A 307 22.86 -12.57 -0.12
C ASP A 307 22.25 -13.97 -0.35
N ASP A 308 22.56 -14.56 -1.51
CA ASP A 308 22.06 -15.89 -1.90
C ASP A 308 22.63 -17.00 -1.00
N GLU A 309 23.85 -16.85 -0.46
CA GLU A 309 24.52 -17.85 0.39
C GLU A 309 24.25 -17.62 1.88
N ASP A 310 24.27 -16.36 2.32
CA ASP A 310 24.02 -15.98 3.72
C ASP A 310 22.95 -14.87 3.83
N PRO A 311 21.68 -15.21 4.14
CA PRO A 311 20.59 -14.23 4.19
C PRO A 311 20.73 -13.21 5.34
N THR A 312 21.71 -13.36 6.24
CA THR A 312 22.03 -12.33 7.24
C THR A 312 22.83 -11.17 6.64
N ILE A 313 23.51 -11.39 5.51
CA ILE A 313 24.25 -10.37 4.79
C ILE A 313 23.28 -9.59 3.89
N LYS A 314 23.28 -8.26 4.03
CA LYS A 314 22.45 -7.33 3.25
C LYS A 314 23.32 -6.54 2.30
N HIS A 315 23.03 -6.62 1.01
CA HIS A 315 23.63 -5.78 -0.02
C HIS A 315 22.74 -4.57 -0.27
N ARG A 316 23.30 -3.37 -0.29
CA ARG A 316 22.58 -2.12 -0.57
C ARG A 316 23.48 -1.16 -1.32
N ILE A 317 23.00 -0.64 -2.44
CA ILE A 317 23.71 0.35 -3.25
C ILE A 317 22.78 1.48 -3.69
N LYS A 318 23.32 2.70 -3.75
CA LYS A 318 22.66 3.87 -4.32
C LYS A 318 23.22 4.13 -5.71
N VAL A 319 22.34 4.17 -6.70
CA VAL A 319 22.71 4.35 -8.11
C VAL A 319 21.89 5.49 -8.71
N PRO A 320 22.52 6.52 -9.31
CA PRO A 320 21.81 7.54 -10.07
C PRO A 320 20.87 6.93 -11.11
N SER A 321 19.65 7.44 -11.24
CA SER A 321 18.63 6.85 -12.12
C SER A 321 19.00 6.92 -13.61
N ASP A 322 19.72 7.97 -14.01
CA ASP A 322 20.18 8.21 -15.39
C ASP A 322 21.05 7.07 -15.95
N LYS A 323 21.80 6.37 -15.09
CA LYS A 323 22.56 5.16 -15.46
C LYS A 323 21.69 4.05 -16.05
N PHE A 324 20.38 4.04 -15.79
CA PHE A 324 19.44 3.05 -16.33
C PHE A 324 18.78 3.48 -17.65
N ILE A 325 19.05 4.69 -18.16
CA ILE A 325 18.54 5.15 -19.46
C ILE A 325 19.26 4.42 -20.59
N SER A 326 20.60 4.43 -20.53
CA SER A 326 21.48 3.68 -21.42
C SER A 326 22.20 2.61 -20.61
N LEU A 327 21.74 1.36 -20.69
CA LEU A 327 22.27 0.19 -19.97
C LEU A 327 23.72 -0.21 -20.38
N ASN A 328 24.51 0.71 -20.93
CA ASN A 328 25.78 0.43 -21.58
C ASN A 328 26.96 0.32 -20.60
N GLU A 329 26.83 0.86 -19.37
CA GLU A 329 27.90 0.89 -18.36
C GLU A 329 27.34 0.64 -16.95
N ILE A 330 26.82 -0.56 -16.71
CA ILE A 330 26.42 -0.99 -15.37
C ILE A 330 27.64 -1.60 -14.67
N ASP A 331 28.00 -1.05 -13.51
CA ASP A 331 29.11 -1.54 -12.67
C ASP A 331 28.86 -3.00 -12.23
N ASN A 332 29.93 -3.81 -12.11
CA ASN A 332 29.82 -5.23 -11.73
C ASN A 332 29.04 -5.47 -10.42
N GLU A 333 29.17 -4.57 -9.44
CA GLU A 333 28.42 -4.63 -8.18
C GLU A 333 26.92 -4.42 -8.37
N VAL A 334 26.53 -3.46 -9.23
CA VAL A 334 25.13 -3.22 -9.58
C VAL A 334 24.58 -4.43 -10.34
N GLU A 335 25.34 -4.97 -11.28
CA GLU A 335 24.99 -6.18 -12.03
C GLU A 335 24.73 -7.37 -11.10
N LYS A 336 25.56 -7.58 -10.07
CA LYS A 336 25.35 -8.63 -9.06
C LYS A 336 24.01 -8.43 -8.32
N ILE A 337 23.75 -7.22 -7.82
CA ILE A 337 22.51 -6.90 -7.09
C ILE A 337 21.28 -7.06 -7.99
N LEU A 338 21.35 -6.64 -9.26
CA LEU A 338 20.24 -6.81 -10.21
C LEU A 338 19.94 -8.29 -10.48
N ASN A 339 20.97 -9.13 -10.63
CA ASN A 339 20.80 -10.57 -10.83
C ASN A 339 20.10 -11.20 -9.62
N THR A 340 20.59 -10.99 -8.40
CA THR A 340 19.98 -11.54 -7.17
C THR A 340 18.58 -10.97 -6.91
N SER A 341 18.41 -9.65 -7.01
CA SER A 341 17.11 -8.98 -6.81
C SER A 341 16.05 -9.50 -7.76
N SER A 342 16.39 -9.70 -9.04
CA SER A 342 15.43 -10.21 -10.03
C SER A 342 14.87 -11.59 -9.68
N LYS A 343 15.70 -12.49 -9.10
CA LYS A 343 15.26 -13.80 -8.63
C LYS A 343 14.24 -13.69 -7.48
N HIS A 344 14.55 -12.88 -6.47
CA HIS A 344 13.65 -12.64 -5.34
C HIS A 344 12.34 -11.96 -5.76
N LEU A 345 12.43 -11.03 -6.71
CA LEU A 345 11.28 -10.37 -7.33
C LEU A 345 10.52 -11.28 -8.32
N LYS A 346 10.97 -12.53 -8.51
CA LYS A 346 10.33 -13.53 -9.40
C LYS A 346 10.14 -13.04 -10.83
N MET A 347 11.10 -12.28 -11.33
CA MET A 347 11.12 -11.78 -12.69
C MET A 347 12.49 -11.98 -13.32
N THR A 348 12.54 -11.97 -14.64
CA THR A 348 13.83 -11.99 -15.33
C THR A 348 14.57 -10.68 -15.09
N LYS A 349 15.91 -10.72 -15.07
CA LYS A 349 16.72 -9.50 -15.04
C LYS A 349 16.32 -8.52 -16.15
N VAL A 350 16.01 -9.02 -17.35
CA VAL A 350 15.58 -8.18 -18.48
C VAL A 350 14.30 -7.41 -18.13
N GLN A 351 13.30 -8.08 -17.56
CA GLN A 351 12.08 -7.39 -17.09
C GLN A 351 12.40 -6.34 -16.02
N TYR A 352 13.25 -6.68 -15.06
CA TYR A 352 13.61 -5.74 -13.99
C TYR A 352 14.36 -4.51 -14.54
N CYS A 353 15.34 -4.70 -15.42
CA CYS A 353 16.04 -3.61 -16.09
C CYS A 353 15.11 -2.76 -16.95
N ASN A 354 14.11 -3.37 -17.60
CA ASN A 354 13.11 -2.62 -18.38
C ASN A 354 12.24 -1.73 -17.47
N ILE A 355 11.87 -2.21 -16.27
CA ILE A 355 11.17 -1.41 -15.26
C ILE A 355 12.05 -0.24 -14.84
N LEU A 356 13.29 -0.49 -14.42
CA LEU A 356 14.22 0.55 -13.97
C LEU A 356 14.51 1.58 -15.07
N SER A 357 14.68 1.14 -16.33
CA SER A 357 14.88 2.01 -17.49
C SER A 357 13.63 2.83 -17.81
N GLY A 358 12.44 2.22 -17.71
CA GLY A 358 11.16 2.92 -17.86
C GLY A 358 11.00 4.03 -16.83
N VAL A 359 11.26 3.72 -15.55
CA VAL A 359 11.27 4.72 -14.47
C VAL A 359 12.31 5.80 -14.73
N ALA A 360 13.55 5.43 -15.07
CA ALA A 360 14.62 6.40 -15.32
C ALA A 360 14.24 7.42 -16.40
N LYS A 361 13.59 6.99 -17.49
CA LYS A 361 13.10 7.90 -18.53
C LYS A 361 12.00 8.83 -18.05
N ILE A 362 11.13 8.38 -17.15
CA ILE A 362 10.11 9.23 -16.52
C ILE A 362 10.77 10.29 -15.65
N LEU A 363 11.84 9.91 -14.93
CA LEU A 363 12.55 10.80 -14.03
C LEU A 363 13.36 11.91 -14.75
N GLU A 364 13.53 11.82 -16.07
CA GLU A 364 14.08 12.89 -16.92
C GLU A 364 13.00 13.83 -17.48
N ASP A 365 11.71 13.49 -17.35
CA ASP A 365 10.61 14.36 -17.77
C ASP A 365 10.31 15.39 -16.66
N ASN A 366 11.10 16.47 -16.66
CA ASN A 366 11.00 17.54 -15.66
C ASN A 366 9.60 18.16 -15.60
N ASP A 367 8.93 18.34 -16.75
CA ASP A 367 7.58 18.92 -16.80
C ASP A 367 6.56 18.01 -16.11
N PHE A 368 6.63 16.70 -16.37
CA PHE A 368 5.79 15.74 -15.67
C PHE A 368 6.08 15.72 -14.16
N LEU A 369 7.35 15.70 -13.76
CA LEU A 369 7.75 15.66 -12.35
C LEU A 369 7.31 16.91 -11.58
N ASP A 370 7.48 18.09 -12.16
CA ASP A 370 7.06 19.35 -11.55
C ASP A 370 5.54 19.38 -11.34
N GLN A 371 4.77 18.96 -12.34
CA GLN A 371 3.31 18.87 -12.21
C GLN A 371 2.88 17.78 -11.20
N MET A 372 3.55 16.63 -11.17
CA MET A 372 3.25 15.54 -10.24
C MET A 372 3.53 15.97 -8.78
N CYS A 373 4.70 16.56 -8.54
CA CYS A 373 5.08 17.09 -7.22
C CYS A 373 4.10 18.16 -6.76
N LYS A 374 3.67 19.06 -7.65
CA LYS A 374 2.64 20.05 -7.32
C LYS A 374 1.34 19.41 -6.85
N ILE A 375 0.84 18.39 -7.56
CA ILE A 375 -0.38 17.67 -7.15
C ILE A 375 -0.14 17.00 -5.78
N ASN A 376 1.00 16.34 -5.59
CA ASN A 376 1.33 15.71 -4.31
C ASN A 376 1.35 16.71 -3.15
N ASP A 377 1.95 17.88 -3.35
CA ASP A 377 2.04 18.94 -2.34
C ASP A 377 0.66 19.53 -2.03
N ASP A 378 -0.20 19.68 -3.05
CA ASP A 378 -1.56 20.15 -2.85
C ASP A 378 -2.41 19.14 -2.05
N ILE A 379 -2.20 17.83 -2.23
CA ILE A 379 -2.87 16.81 -1.39
C ILE A 379 -2.29 16.82 0.03
N PHE A 380 -0.97 16.93 0.20
CA PHE A 380 -0.35 16.98 1.52
C PHE A 380 -0.87 18.14 2.38
N LYS A 381 -1.15 19.30 1.76
CA LYS A 381 -1.77 20.45 2.45
C LYS A 381 -3.16 20.15 3.03
N LEU A 382 -3.86 19.10 2.59
CA LEU A 382 -5.13 18.72 3.23
C LEU A 382 -4.93 18.27 4.68
N GLY A 383 -3.80 17.61 4.98
CA GLY A 383 -3.48 17.07 6.29
C GLY A 383 -2.74 18.04 7.22
N VAL A 384 -2.37 19.24 6.75
CA VAL A 384 -1.62 20.25 7.52
C VAL A 384 -2.52 21.44 7.83
N ASP A 385 -2.73 21.72 9.12
CA ASP A 385 -3.51 22.87 9.57
C ASP A 385 -2.77 24.18 9.24
N GLU A 386 -3.35 25.04 8.38
CA GLU A 386 -2.71 26.26 7.85
C GLU A 386 -2.30 27.28 8.94
N ASN A 387 -2.70 27.06 10.20
CA ASN A 387 -2.42 27.94 11.33
C ASN A 387 -1.03 27.74 11.97
N ASN A 388 -0.24 26.73 11.58
CA ASN A 388 1.09 26.51 12.14
C ASN A 388 2.16 26.46 11.06
N ASN A 389 2.85 27.61 10.87
CA ASN A 389 4.09 27.70 10.11
C ASN A 389 5.15 26.78 10.73
N ASN A 390 5.35 25.59 10.18
CA ASN A 390 6.61 24.86 10.31
C ASN A 390 6.96 24.23 8.97
N GLU A 391 8.18 24.53 8.52
CA GLU A 391 8.81 23.93 7.35
C GLU A 391 8.85 22.41 7.55
N GLY A 392 7.95 21.70 6.85
CA GLY A 392 7.84 20.25 6.88
C GLY A 392 9.13 19.60 6.39
N VAL A 393 9.91 19.09 7.35
CA VAL A 393 11.04 18.21 7.09
C VAL A 393 10.49 16.95 6.42
N ASN A 394 10.87 16.73 5.16
CA ASN A 394 10.67 15.51 4.38
C ASN A 394 11.18 14.27 5.16
N ASN A 395 10.37 13.69 6.03
CA ASN A 395 10.70 12.48 6.79
C ASN A 395 9.58 11.44 6.72
N TYR A 396 9.03 11.19 5.54
CA TYR A 396 8.50 9.85 5.27
C TYR A 396 9.68 8.90 5.07
N ASN A 397 10.31 8.51 6.19
CA ASN A 397 11.27 7.42 6.24
C ASN A 397 10.49 6.09 6.13
N LEU A 398 10.03 5.79 4.93
CA LEU A 398 9.95 4.41 4.43
C LEU A 398 11.32 3.92 3.90
N SER A 399 12.39 4.70 4.12
CA SER A 399 13.76 4.18 4.07
C SER A 399 14.01 3.27 5.28
N GLY A 400 13.81 1.98 5.09
CA GLY A 400 14.69 1.00 5.72
C GLY A 400 16.11 1.10 5.16
#